data_AF-L0PBF2-F1
#
_entry.id   AF-L0PBF2-F1
#
_cell.length_a   1.000
_cell.length_b   1.000
_cell.length_c   1.000
_cell.angle_alpha   90.00
_cell.angle_beta   90.00
_cell.angle_gamma   90.00
#
_symmetry.space_group_name_H-M   'P 1'
#
loop_
_entity.id
_entity.type
_entity.pdbx_description
1 polymer ?
#
loop_
_entity_poly.entity_id
_entity_poly.type
_entity_poly.pdbx_seq_one_letter_code
_entity_poly.pdbx_strand_id
1 'polypeptide(L)'
;MQEKHIAYEDLLSYFIPQEYSKNDILKFLGKTHPGNWDKTEKWYGTQYKVEPLSANITQKLANLSENDLLKLPIENKFIPKTFVIKPKLDKKLDKPYLVFNNTLLRLWMKWDDTFSSPKTYLTLAFQSPKYYLTSRHAAETAVYIDMIYDDLGDLLYYAGVAGNELYIDGYNM
;
A
#
# COMPACT_ATOMS: atom_id res chain seq x y z
N MET A 1 -37.15 -5.18 11.13
CA MET A 1 -36.34 -4.93 9.92
C MET A 1 -35.27 -6.00 9.89
N GLN A 2 -35.43 -7.00 9.04
CA GLN A 2 -34.49 -8.10 8.87
C GLN A 2 -33.45 -7.64 7.85
N GLU A 3 -32.22 -7.35 8.31
CA GLU A 3 -31.11 -7.12 7.42
C GLU A 3 -30.89 -8.40 6.60
N LYS A 4 -31.08 -8.30 5.28
CA LYS A 4 -30.67 -9.34 4.34
C LYS A 4 -29.15 -9.43 4.41
N HIS A 5 -28.63 -10.39 5.17
CA HIS A 5 -27.30 -10.93 4.93
C HIS A 5 -27.33 -11.54 3.52
N ILE A 6 -26.88 -10.77 2.52
CA ILE A 6 -26.45 -11.33 1.25
C ILE A 6 -25.27 -12.24 1.61
N ALA A 7 -25.39 -13.54 1.33
CA ALA A 7 -24.32 -14.49 1.64
C ALA A 7 -23.09 -14.14 0.78
N TYR A 8 -21.88 -14.33 1.29
CA TYR A 8 -20.65 -14.07 0.52
C TYR A 8 -20.64 -14.80 -0.84
N GLU A 9 -21.27 -15.96 -0.90
CA GLU A 9 -21.47 -16.76 -2.13
C GLU A 9 -22.33 -16.03 -3.17
N ASP A 10 -23.39 -15.34 -2.73
CA ASP A 10 -24.25 -14.54 -3.61
C ASP A 10 -23.45 -13.39 -4.25
N LEU A 11 -22.55 -12.75 -3.48
CA LEU A 11 -21.69 -11.68 -4.02
C LEU A 11 -20.65 -12.22 -5.01
N LEU A 12 -20.03 -13.36 -4.72
CA LEU A 12 -19.05 -13.98 -5.61
C LEU A 12 -19.68 -14.43 -6.93
N SER A 13 -20.97 -14.78 -6.93
CA SER A 13 -21.69 -15.19 -8.14
C SER A 13 -21.72 -14.12 -9.24
N TYR A 14 -21.71 -12.83 -8.87
CA TYR A 14 -21.65 -11.71 -9.82
C TYR A 14 -20.33 -11.62 -10.59
N PHE A 15 -19.27 -12.28 -10.10
CA PHE A 15 -17.94 -12.26 -10.71
C PHE A 15 -17.62 -13.55 -11.49
N ILE A 16 -18.62 -14.40 -11.76
CA ILE A 16 -18.44 -15.67 -12.49
C ILE A 16 -18.35 -15.42 -14.01
N PRO A 17 -17.37 -16.05 -14.70
CA PRO A 17 -17.12 -15.75 -16.11
C PRO A 17 -18.24 -16.01 -17.11
N GLN A 18 -19.17 -16.90 -16.78
CA GLN A 18 -20.33 -17.20 -17.64
C GLN A 18 -21.32 -16.02 -17.70
N GLU A 19 -21.25 -15.07 -16.77
CA GLU A 19 -22.06 -13.85 -16.73
C GLU A 19 -21.29 -12.56 -17.11
N TYR A 20 -19.97 -12.64 -17.37
CA TYR A 20 -19.11 -11.50 -17.75
C TYR A 20 -19.60 -10.69 -18.95
N SER A 21 -20.48 -11.26 -19.78
CA SER A 21 -21.05 -10.55 -20.92
C SER A 21 -22.05 -9.44 -20.55
N LYS A 22 -22.56 -9.37 -19.31
CA LYS A 22 -23.61 -8.41 -18.95
C LYS A 22 -23.22 -7.31 -17.97
N ASN A 23 -22.26 -7.52 -17.06
CA ASN A 23 -22.01 -6.60 -15.95
C ASN A 23 -20.59 -5.99 -15.89
N ASP A 24 -19.64 -6.46 -16.69
CA ASP A 24 -18.24 -6.04 -16.57
C ASP A 24 -17.78 -5.04 -17.63
N ILE A 25 -17.00 -4.06 -17.17
CA ILE A 25 -16.40 -3.03 -18.02
C ILE A 25 -14.89 -3.10 -17.84
N LEU A 26 -14.19 -3.55 -18.89
CA LEU A 26 -12.73 -3.49 -18.94
C LEU A 26 -12.30 -2.13 -19.49
N LYS A 27 -11.57 -1.36 -18.68
CA LYS A 27 -11.06 -0.03 -19.06
C LYS A 27 -9.57 -0.11 -19.32
N PHE A 28 -9.16 0.28 -20.52
CA PHE A 28 -7.75 0.45 -20.87
C PHE A 28 -7.42 1.94 -20.88
N LEU A 29 -6.39 2.33 -20.12
CA LEU A 29 -5.89 3.70 -20.04
C LEU A 29 -4.42 3.68 -20.48
N GLY A 30 -4.08 4.52 -21.45
CA GLY A 30 -2.72 4.61 -21.97
C GLY A 30 -2.49 5.93 -22.69
N LYS A 31 -1.25 6.44 -22.63
CA LYS A 31 -0.86 7.66 -23.35
C LYS A 31 -0.79 7.43 -24.87
N THR A 32 -0.43 6.22 -25.27
CA THR A 32 -0.38 5.78 -26.67
C THR A 32 -1.60 4.93 -26.96
N HIS A 33 -2.43 5.38 -27.90
CA HIS A 33 -3.57 4.60 -28.40
C HIS A 33 -3.47 4.50 -29.93
N PRO A 34 -4.09 3.49 -30.56
CA PRO A 34 -4.03 3.28 -32.01
C PRO A 34 -4.76 4.34 -32.86
N GLY A 35 -5.15 5.49 -32.27
CA GLY A 35 -5.63 6.66 -33.01
C GLY A 35 -7.07 6.62 -33.53
N ASN A 36 -7.78 5.49 -33.42
CA ASN A 36 -9.13 5.29 -34.00
C ASN A 36 -10.28 5.53 -33.01
N TRP A 37 -10.15 6.49 -32.10
CA TRP A 37 -11.18 6.81 -31.10
C TRP A 37 -12.27 7.70 -31.70
N ASP A 38 -13.52 7.31 -31.52
CA ASP A 38 -14.70 7.89 -32.19
C ASP A 38 -15.60 8.69 -31.24
N LYS A 39 -15.30 8.71 -29.95
CA LYS A 39 -16.07 9.42 -28.92
C LYS A 39 -15.22 10.44 -28.19
N THR A 40 -15.89 11.49 -27.72
CA THR A 40 -15.31 12.55 -26.91
C THR A 40 -16.24 12.83 -25.74
N GLU A 41 -15.71 12.74 -24.52
CA GLU A 41 -16.45 13.06 -23.32
C GLU A 41 -16.77 14.57 -23.28
N LYS A 42 -17.98 14.92 -22.83
CA LYS A 42 -18.57 16.25 -22.97
C LYS A 42 -17.80 17.35 -22.25
N TRP A 43 -17.29 17.09 -21.05
CA TRP A 43 -16.81 18.13 -20.14
C TRP A 43 -15.30 18.35 -20.23
N TYR A 44 -14.53 17.27 -20.32
CA TYR A 44 -13.06 17.31 -20.34
C TYR A 44 -12.47 17.11 -21.74
N GLY A 45 -13.31 16.76 -22.73
CA GLY A 45 -12.84 16.48 -24.08
C GLY A 45 -12.02 15.20 -24.19
N THR A 46 -12.08 14.32 -23.17
CA THR A 46 -11.36 13.04 -23.19
C THR A 46 -11.83 12.22 -24.36
N GLN A 47 -10.94 11.95 -25.30
CA GLN A 47 -11.22 11.02 -26.38
C GLN A 47 -11.25 9.60 -25.82
N TYR A 48 -12.16 8.76 -26.32
CA TYR A 48 -12.26 7.36 -25.93
C TYR A 48 -12.97 6.54 -27.00
N LYS A 49 -12.95 5.22 -26.82
CA LYS A 49 -13.69 4.26 -27.63
C LYS A 49 -14.33 3.22 -26.71
N VAL A 50 -15.54 2.78 -27.07
CA VAL A 50 -16.22 1.69 -26.36
C VAL A 50 -16.55 0.62 -27.37
N GLU A 51 -16.07 -0.58 -27.11
CA GLU A 51 -16.28 -1.73 -27.98
C GLU A 51 -16.68 -2.93 -27.13
N PRO A 52 -17.50 -3.83 -27.68
CA PRO A 52 -17.75 -5.11 -27.03
C PRO A 52 -16.44 -5.90 -26.89
N LEU A 53 -16.31 -6.65 -25.80
CA LEU A 53 -15.20 -7.58 -25.64
C LEU A 53 -15.21 -8.58 -26.81
N SER A 54 -14.03 -8.80 -27.41
CA SER A 54 -13.91 -9.76 -28.50
C SER A 54 -14.26 -11.18 -28.02
N ALA A 55 -14.85 -11.99 -28.90
CA ALA A 55 -15.20 -13.37 -28.59
C ALA A 55 -14.00 -14.20 -28.10
N ASN A 56 -12.79 -13.91 -28.59
CA ASN A 56 -11.56 -14.57 -28.14
C ASN A 56 -11.28 -14.32 -26.64
N ILE A 57 -11.39 -13.05 -26.20
CA ILE A 57 -11.19 -12.69 -24.79
C ILE A 57 -12.29 -13.34 -23.93
N THR A 58 -13.55 -13.20 -24.32
CA THR A 58 -14.67 -13.77 -23.57
C THR A 58 -14.55 -15.29 -23.45
N GLN A 59 -14.16 -15.98 -24.52
CA GLN A 59 -13.96 -17.44 -24.49
C GLN A 59 -12.79 -17.85 -23.60
N LYS A 60 -11.68 -17.09 -23.58
CA LYS A 60 -10.55 -17.36 -22.67
C LYS A 60 -10.95 -17.17 -21.21
N LEU A 61 -11.67 -16.09 -20.89
CA LEU A 61 -12.16 -15.82 -19.54
C LEU A 61 -13.18 -16.86 -19.07
N ALA A 62 -14.02 -17.37 -19.98
CA ALA A 62 -14.98 -18.42 -19.68
C ALA A 62 -14.33 -19.79 -19.38
N ASN A 63 -13.09 -20.00 -19.81
CA ASN A 63 -12.38 -21.28 -19.71
C ASN A 63 -11.05 -21.13 -18.95
N LEU A 64 -11.09 -20.41 -17.83
CA LEU A 64 -9.94 -20.30 -16.92
C LEU A 64 -9.73 -21.63 -16.18
N SER A 65 -8.48 -22.05 -16.07
CA SER A 65 -8.09 -23.14 -15.18
C SER A 65 -7.63 -22.58 -13.85
N GLU A 66 -7.63 -23.44 -12.83
CA GLU A 66 -6.95 -23.15 -11.57
C GLU A 66 -5.47 -22.82 -11.83
N ASN A 67 -4.93 -21.92 -11.02
CA ASN A 67 -3.54 -21.51 -11.07
C ASN A 67 -2.95 -21.68 -9.67
N ASP A 68 -2.02 -22.63 -9.52
CA ASP A 68 -1.39 -22.97 -8.23
C ASP A 68 -0.61 -21.81 -7.58
N LEU A 69 -0.32 -20.75 -8.34
CA LEU A 69 0.29 -19.52 -7.84
C LEU A 69 -0.70 -18.62 -7.10
N LEU A 70 -2.01 -18.75 -7.35
CA LEU A 70 -3.07 -17.97 -6.71
C LEU A 70 -3.56 -18.72 -5.47
N LYS A 71 -3.03 -18.35 -4.31
CA LYS A 71 -3.40 -18.95 -3.01
C LYS A 71 -4.12 -17.92 -2.14
N LEU A 72 -4.95 -18.42 -1.22
CA LEU A 72 -5.47 -17.56 -0.16
C LEU A 72 -4.32 -17.00 0.68
N PRO A 73 -4.46 -15.77 1.20
CA PRO A 73 -3.44 -15.18 2.06
C PRO A 73 -3.13 -16.07 3.26
N ILE A 74 -1.86 -16.11 3.66
CA ILE A 74 -1.46 -16.74 4.93
C ILE A 74 -1.94 -15.92 6.14
N GLU A 75 -1.90 -16.53 7.34
CA GLU A 75 -2.21 -15.83 8.59
C GLU A 75 -1.33 -14.58 8.76
N ASN A 76 -1.97 -13.45 9.04
CA ASN A 76 -1.26 -12.19 9.30
C ASN A 76 -0.60 -12.20 10.69
N LYS A 77 0.72 -12.36 10.72
CA LYS A 77 1.53 -12.41 11.95
C LYS A 77 1.67 -11.06 12.66
N PHE A 78 1.33 -9.95 12.00
CA PHE A 78 1.46 -8.60 12.58
C PHE A 78 0.27 -8.20 13.45
N ILE A 79 -0.84 -8.96 13.42
CA ILE A 79 -2.00 -8.68 14.27
C ILE A 79 -1.57 -8.79 15.75
N PRO A 80 -1.60 -7.70 16.53
CA PRO A 80 -1.15 -7.72 17.91
C PRO A 80 -2.09 -8.56 18.78
N LYS A 81 -1.52 -9.52 19.52
CA LYS A 81 -2.26 -10.40 20.46
C LYS A 81 -2.28 -9.86 21.89
N THR A 82 -1.47 -8.83 22.19
CA THR A 82 -1.33 -8.29 23.53
C THR A 82 -1.16 -6.78 23.46
N PHE A 83 -1.91 -6.06 24.30
CA PHE A 83 -1.86 -4.61 24.41
C PHE A 83 -1.46 -4.23 25.83
N VAL A 84 -0.19 -3.88 26.01
CA VAL A 84 0.34 -3.43 27.32
C VAL A 84 0.56 -1.93 27.26
N ILE A 85 -0.13 -1.20 28.12
CA ILE A 85 0.15 0.22 28.36
C ILE A 85 1.19 0.28 29.47
N LYS A 86 2.36 0.85 29.17
CA LYS A 86 3.39 1.03 30.20
C LYS A 86 2.93 2.09 31.21
N PRO A 87 3.30 1.95 32.50
CA PRO A 87 2.98 2.97 33.50
C PRO A 87 3.58 4.32 33.11
N LYS A 88 2.90 5.39 33.51
CA LYS A 88 3.41 6.76 33.34
C LYS A 88 4.61 6.95 34.25
N LEU A 89 5.55 7.77 33.81
CA LEU A 89 6.66 8.21 34.66
C LEU A 89 6.12 9.15 35.75
N ASP A 90 6.71 9.10 36.94
CA ASP A 90 6.35 9.97 38.07
C ASP A 90 6.50 11.45 37.71
N LYS A 91 7.48 11.77 36.85
CA LYS A 91 7.72 13.10 36.32
C LYS A 91 7.42 13.16 34.84
N LYS A 92 6.54 14.10 34.47
CA LYS A 92 6.23 14.44 33.09
C LYS A 92 7.49 14.94 32.36
N LEU A 93 7.67 14.55 31.10
CA LEU A 93 8.76 15.00 30.26
C LEU A 93 8.20 15.93 29.17
N ASP A 94 8.56 17.21 29.21
CA ASP A 94 8.04 18.17 28.21
C ASP A 94 8.71 18.02 26.84
N LYS A 95 9.92 17.44 26.78
CA LYS A 95 10.71 17.26 25.56
C LYS A 95 11.49 15.94 25.56
N PRO A 96 11.89 15.42 24.38
CA PRO A 96 12.80 14.29 24.30
C PRO A 96 14.12 14.58 25.01
N TYR A 97 14.76 13.54 25.53
CA TYR A 97 16.07 13.60 26.16
C TYR A 97 17.05 12.64 25.48
N LEU A 98 18.34 12.98 25.57
CA LEU A 98 19.41 12.22 24.94
C LEU A 98 19.75 11.02 25.82
N VAL A 99 19.51 9.82 25.31
CA VAL A 99 19.78 8.57 26.01
C VAL A 99 21.19 8.06 25.70
N PHE A 100 21.63 8.26 24.46
CA PHE A 100 22.92 7.78 23.99
C PHE A 100 23.49 8.71 22.91
N ASN A 101 24.80 8.95 22.97
CA ASN A 101 25.49 9.83 22.03
C ASN A 101 26.95 9.41 21.85
N ASN A 102 27.31 8.97 20.65
CA ASN A 102 28.69 8.77 20.25
C ASN A 102 28.89 9.26 18.79
N THR A 103 30.03 8.93 18.19
CA THR A 103 30.36 9.34 16.81
C THR A 103 29.48 8.70 15.73
N LEU A 104 28.76 7.61 16.05
CA LEU A 104 27.95 6.85 15.09
C LEU A 104 26.45 7.04 15.28
N LEU A 105 26.00 7.26 16.52
CA LEU A 105 24.58 7.25 16.88
C LEU A 105 24.26 8.33 17.91
N ARG A 106 23.14 9.00 17.67
CA ARG A 106 22.47 9.88 18.63
C ARG A 106 21.04 9.41 18.84
N LEU A 107 20.74 8.90 20.04
CA LEU A 107 19.42 8.38 20.40
C LEU A 107 18.70 9.34 21.33
N TRP A 108 17.58 9.88 20.85
CA TRP A 108 16.65 10.67 21.64
C TRP A 108 15.41 9.84 21.98
N MET A 109 14.91 9.98 23.20
CA MET A 109 13.71 9.30 23.65
C MET A 109 12.79 10.24 24.41
N LYS A 110 11.48 10.04 24.26
CA LYS A 110 10.44 10.65 25.10
C LYS A 110 9.43 9.55 25.43
N TRP A 111 9.11 9.38 26.70
CA TRP A 111 8.02 8.49 27.11
C TRP A 111 6.67 9.11 26.77
N ASP A 112 5.70 8.32 26.33
CA ASP A 112 4.33 8.81 26.15
C ASP A 112 3.69 9.09 27.51
N ASP A 113 3.35 10.35 27.75
CA ASP A 113 2.69 10.84 28.95
C ASP A 113 1.27 11.35 28.66
N THR A 114 0.86 11.33 27.38
CA THR A 114 -0.31 12.06 26.88
C THR A 114 -1.41 11.10 26.39
N PHE A 115 -1.09 10.15 25.50
CA PHE A 115 -2.11 9.37 24.79
C PHE A 115 -2.44 8.04 25.44
N SER A 116 -1.54 7.50 26.28
CA SER A 116 -1.74 6.24 27.01
C SER A 116 -2.16 5.09 26.08
N SER A 117 -1.53 5.05 24.90
CA SER A 117 -1.84 4.07 23.85
C SER A 117 -0.71 3.03 23.74
N PRO A 118 -1.02 1.78 23.34
CA PRO A 118 0.00 0.75 23.10
C PRO A 118 0.70 0.96 21.74
N LYS A 119 1.06 2.21 21.43
CA LYS A 119 1.72 2.61 20.18
C LYS A 119 3.05 3.28 20.49
N THR A 120 3.97 3.18 19.55
CA THR A 120 5.25 3.87 19.61
C THR A 120 5.63 4.38 18.24
N TYR A 121 6.48 5.39 18.20
CA TYR A 121 7.02 5.96 16.97
C TYR A 121 8.54 5.85 17.03
N LEU A 122 9.12 5.27 15.98
CA LEU A 122 10.55 5.17 15.80
C LEU A 122 10.92 5.95 14.54
N THR A 123 11.81 6.93 14.69
CA THR A 123 12.36 7.69 13.57
C THR A 123 13.85 7.43 13.51
N LEU A 124 14.33 6.97 12.35
CA LEU A 124 15.75 6.76 12.07
C LEU A 124 16.18 7.77 11.01
N ALA A 125 17.21 8.56 11.31
CA ALA A 125 17.77 9.53 10.38
C ALA A 125 19.21 9.12 10.04
N PHE A 126 19.43 8.73 8.79
CA PHE A 126 20.74 8.34 8.28
C PHE A 126 21.41 9.54 7.60
N GLN A 127 22.62 9.87 8.04
CA GLN A 127 23.41 10.95 7.43
C GLN A 127 24.45 10.35 6.49
N SER A 128 24.37 10.67 5.20
CA SER A 128 25.35 10.26 4.20
C SER A 128 25.70 11.45 3.29
N PRO A 129 26.99 11.81 3.14
CA PRO A 129 27.40 12.95 2.30
C PRO A 129 27.01 12.81 0.83
N LYS A 130 26.81 11.57 0.34
CA LYS A 130 26.53 11.30 -1.07
C LYS A 130 25.05 11.26 -1.40
N TYR A 131 24.17 11.15 -0.40
CA TYR A 131 22.72 10.96 -0.55
C TYR A 131 22.08 11.93 -1.56
N TYR A 132 22.46 13.21 -1.50
CA TYR A 132 21.89 14.27 -2.35
C TYR A 132 22.96 15.18 -2.96
N LEU A 133 24.20 14.70 -3.10
CA LEU A 133 25.31 15.56 -3.55
C LEU A 133 25.15 16.04 -5.00
N THR A 134 24.48 15.25 -5.84
CA THR A 134 24.20 15.58 -7.24
C THR A 134 22.80 15.08 -7.61
N SER A 135 22.23 15.59 -8.71
CA SER A 135 20.95 15.09 -9.24
C SER A 135 20.99 13.59 -9.55
N ARG A 136 22.16 13.06 -9.94
CA ARG A 136 22.35 11.63 -10.16
C ARG A 136 22.22 10.85 -8.85
N HIS A 137 22.89 11.26 -7.78
CA HIS A 137 22.80 10.57 -6.49
C HIS A 137 21.40 10.64 -5.88
N ALA A 138 20.70 11.77 -6.07
CA ALA A 138 19.30 11.90 -5.66
C ALA A 138 18.41 10.88 -6.39
N ALA A 139 18.56 10.75 -7.71
CA ALA A 139 17.82 9.77 -8.51
C ALA A 139 18.19 8.32 -8.12
N GLU A 140 19.47 8.03 -7.93
CA GLU A 140 19.94 6.71 -7.48
C GLU A 140 19.36 6.34 -6.12
N THR A 141 19.29 7.30 -5.18
CA THR A 141 18.71 7.00 -3.88
C THR A 141 17.21 6.81 -3.93
N ALA A 142 16.49 7.60 -4.74
CA ALA A 142 15.05 7.38 -4.94
C ALA A 142 14.78 5.96 -5.46
N VAL A 143 15.51 5.54 -6.50
CA VAL A 143 15.40 4.16 -7.03
C VAL A 143 15.75 3.12 -5.97
N TYR A 144 16.79 3.35 -5.17
CA TYR A 144 17.15 2.43 -4.09
C TYR A 144 16.06 2.30 -3.02
N ILE A 145 15.42 3.41 -2.65
CA ILE A 145 14.28 3.40 -1.71
C ILE A 145 13.11 2.64 -2.33
N ASP A 146 12.81 2.86 -3.61
CA ASP A 146 11.74 2.12 -4.32
C ASP A 146 12.02 0.61 -4.33
N MET A 147 13.28 0.20 -4.54
CA MET A 147 13.67 -1.22 -4.46
C MET A 147 13.47 -1.80 -3.06
N ILE A 148 13.74 -1.04 -2.00
CA ILE A 148 13.46 -1.49 -0.63
C ILE A 148 11.97 -1.70 -0.42
N TYR A 149 11.12 -0.79 -0.92
CA TYR A 149 9.67 -0.96 -0.80
C TYR A 149 9.15 -2.15 -1.60
N ASP A 150 9.71 -2.41 -2.80
CA ASP A 150 9.38 -3.58 -3.61
C ASP A 150 9.74 -4.88 -2.87
N ASP A 151 10.95 -4.98 -2.34
CA ASP A 151 11.43 -6.13 -1.56
C ASP A 151 10.61 -6.37 -0.28
N LEU A 152 10.07 -5.30 0.33
CA LEU A 152 9.28 -5.36 1.55
C LEU A 152 7.76 -5.40 1.33
N GLY A 153 7.28 -5.38 0.07
CA GLY A 153 5.88 -5.15 -0.27
C GLY A 153 4.89 -6.04 0.48
N ASP A 154 5.09 -7.36 0.43
CA ASP A 154 4.24 -8.33 1.11
C ASP A 154 4.23 -8.13 2.63
N LEU A 155 5.42 -7.88 3.22
CA LEU A 155 5.57 -7.65 4.64
C LEU A 155 4.81 -6.38 5.07
N LEU A 156 4.97 -5.30 4.31
CA LEU A 156 4.33 -4.01 4.57
C LEU A 156 2.82 -4.08 4.39
N TYR A 157 2.32 -4.89 3.45
CA TYR A 157 0.88 -5.13 3.31
C TYR A 157 0.30 -5.73 4.59
N TYR A 158 0.89 -6.83 5.08
CA TYR A 158 0.42 -7.48 6.31
C TYR A 158 0.55 -6.57 7.54
N ALA A 159 1.67 -5.85 7.66
CA ALA A 159 1.89 -4.90 8.74
C ALA A 159 0.86 -3.75 8.72
N GLY A 160 0.58 -3.20 7.53
CA GLY A 160 -0.38 -2.12 7.29
C GLY A 160 -1.81 -2.51 7.62
N VAL A 161 -2.27 -3.69 7.21
CA VAL A 161 -3.59 -4.23 7.59
C VAL A 161 -3.71 -4.38 9.12
N ALA A 162 -2.60 -4.67 9.81
CA ALA A 162 -2.55 -4.73 11.28
C ALA A 162 -2.36 -3.36 11.96
N GLY A 163 -2.34 -2.26 11.20
CA GLY A 163 -2.23 -0.90 11.71
C GLY A 163 -0.80 -0.43 12.04
N ASN A 164 0.21 -1.03 11.42
CA ASN A 164 1.61 -0.60 11.50
C ASN A 164 2.05 0.05 10.20
N GLU A 165 2.85 1.11 10.28
CA GLU A 165 3.29 1.88 9.12
C GLU A 165 4.80 2.01 9.12
N LEU A 166 5.39 1.92 7.93
CA LEU A 166 6.79 2.24 7.66
C LEU A 166 6.82 3.35 6.61
N TYR A 167 7.58 4.39 6.88
CA TYR A 167 7.86 5.45 5.94
C TYR A 167 9.36 5.67 5.86
N ILE A 168 9.91 5.36 4.70
CA ILE A 168 11.27 5.66 4.27
C ILE A 168 11.16 6.77 3.24
N ASP A 169 11.83 7.89 3.51
CA ASP A 169 11.97 8.98 2.58
C ASP A 169 13.40 9.48 2.59
N GLY A 170 13.79 9.96 1.43
CA GLY A 170 15.02 10.65 1.18
C GLY A 170 14.86 12.15 1.47
N TYR A 171 14.71 12.52 2.73
CA TYR A 171 14.54 13.93 3.10
C TYR A 171 15.82 14.74 2.86
N ASN A 172 15.67 15.90 2.22
CA ASN A 172 16.67 16.97 2.26
C ASN A 172 16.60 17.65 3.64
N MET A 173 17.64 17.50 4.46
CA MET A 173 17.89 18.42 5.59
C MET A 173 18.69 19.63 5.11
#